data_AF-A0A3D4CU13-F1
#
_entry.id   AF-A0A3D4CU13-F1
#
_cell.length_a   1.000
_cell.length_b   1.000
_cell.length_c   1.000
_cell.angle_alpha   90.00
_cell.angle_beta   90.00
_cell.angle_gamma   90.00
#
_symmetry.space_group_name_H-M   'P 1'
#
loop_
_entity.id
_entity.type
_entity.pdbx_description
1 polymer ?
#
loop_
_entity_poly.entity_id
_entity_poly.type
_entity_poly.pdbx_seq_one_letter_code
_entity_poly.pdbx_strand_id
1 'polypeptide(L)'
;KKILTEKRDKLELIAEALLEYETLDGSHIIDLIEHGEMKNPPRSPRPPELPASEEQESSATADSDDDREKGDGPLPDPLGAPA
;
A
#
# COMPACT_ATOMS: atom_id res chain seq x y z
N LYS A 1 -22.37 11.00 -17.32
CA LYS A 1 -21.50 9.81 -17.05
C LYS A 1 -21.04 9.09 -18.33
N LYS A 2 -21.78 9.15 -19.44
CA LYS A 2 -21.52 8.42 -20.69
C LYS A 2 -20.04 8.39 -21.14
N ILE A 3 -19.37 9.55 -21.19
CA ILE A 3 -17.96 9.63 -21.64
C ILE A 3 -16.97 8.85 -20.75
N LEU A 4 -17.20 8.82 -19.44
CA LEU A 4 -16.34 8.09 -18.49
C LEU A 4 -16.57 6.59 -18.58
N THR A 5 -17.80 6.17 -18.88
CA THR A 5 -18.13 4.75 -19.09
C THR A 5 -17.64 4.24 -20.43
N GLU A 6 -17.70 5.06 -21.49
CA GLU A 6 -17.20 4.70 -22.82
C GLU A 6 -15.67 4.64 -22.87
N LYS A 7 -14.99 5.50 -22.10
CA LYS A 7 -13.52 5.56 -21.99
C LYS A 7 -13.02 4.95 -20.68
N ARG A 8 -13.69 3.89 -20.20
CA ARG A 8 -13.40 3.26 -18.91
C ARG A 8 -11.99 2.68 -18.89
N ASP A 9 -11.53 2.15 -20.02
CA ASP A 9 -10.18 1.65 -20.28
C ASP A 9 -9.12 2.71 -19.98
N LYS A 10 -9.25 3.91 -20.58
CA LYS A 10 -8.30 5.02 -20.38
C LYS A 10 -8.37 5.57 -18.96
N LEU A 11 -9.57 5.58 -18.37
CA LEU A 11 -9.75 5.99 -16.98
C LEU A 11 -9.04 5.04 -16.03
N GLU A 12 -9.13 3.73 -16.27
CA GLU A 12 -8.44 2.73 -15.45
C GLU A 12 -6.92 2.84 -15.60
N LEU A 13 -6.43 3.01 -16.83
CA LEU A 13 -5.01 3.22 -17.11
C LEU A 13 -4.45 4.46 -16.38
N ILE A 14 -5.18 5.57 -16.39
CA ILE A 14 -4.78 6.79 -15.67
C ILE A 14 -4.83 6.56 -14.15
N ALA A 15 -5.81 5.80 -13.65
CA ALA A 15 -5.91 5.48 -12.23
C ALA A 15 -4.73 4.61 -11.76
N GLU A 16 -4.37 3.58 -12.50
CA GLU A 16 -3.20 2.73 -12.23
C GLU A 16 -1.90 3.57 -12.23
N ALA A 17 -1.71 4.44 -13.23
CA ALA A 17 -0.57 5.32 -13.27
C ALA A 17 -0.52 6.29 -12.06
N LEU A 18 -1.66 6.80 -11.59
CA LEU A 18 -1.70 7.63 -10.38
C LEU A 18 -1.39 6.84 -9.10
N LEU A 19 -1.72 5.54 -9.05
CA LEU A 19 -1.32 4.69 -7.93
C LEU A 19 0.20 4.47 -7.88
N GLU A 20 0.85 4.34 -9.04
CA GLU A 20 2.29 4.10 -9.11
C GLU A 20 3.13 5.39 -8.94
N TYR A 21 2.69 6.50 -9.52
CA TYR A 21 3.48 7.73 -9.59
C TYR A 21 2.95 8.88 -8.72
N GLU A 22 1.82 8.69 -8.03
CA GLU A 22 1.07 9.67 -7.21
C GLU A 22 0.53 10.90 -7.95
N THR A 23 1.29 11.44 -8.91
CA THR A 23 0.98 12.67 -9.64
C THR A 23 1.29 12.51 -11.12
N LEU A 24 0.47 13.11 -11.98
CA LEU A 24 0.64 13.12 -13.43
C LEU A 24 0.46 14.54 -13.98
N ASP A 25 1.30 14.94 -14.93
CA ASP A 25 1.15 16.16 -15.70
C ASP A 25 0.25 15.96 -16.92
N GLY A 26 -0.22 17.06 -17.50
CA GLY A 26 -1.09 17.01 -18.69
C GLY A 26 -0.49 16.26 -19.88
N SER A 27 0.83 16.35 -20.08
CA SER A 27 1.54 15.60 -21.13
C SER A 27 1.46 14.09 -20.92
N HIS A 28 1.58 13.64 -19.67
CA HIS A 28 1.49 12.22 -19.33
C HIS A 28 0.09 11.68 -19.58
N ILE A 29 -0.94 12.46 -19.25
CA ILE A 29 -2.34 12.09 -19.52
C ILE A 29 -2.59 11.97 -21.03
N ILE A 30 -2.07 12.90 -21.84
CA ILE A 30 -2.19 12.84 -23.30
C ILE A 30 -1.49 11.58 -23.84
N ASP A 31 -0.26 11.32 -23.42
CA ASP A 31 0.50 10.13 -23.83
C ASP A 31 -0.25 8.83 -23.46
N LEU A 32 -0.79 8.72 -22.24
CA LEU A 32 -1.60 7.56 -21.82
C LEU A 32 -2.87 7.40 -22.67
N ILE A 33 -3.52 8.50 -23.04
CA ILE A 33 -4.75 8.47 -23.86
C ILE A 33 -4.45 8.09 -25.32
N GLU A 34 -3.33 8.54 -25.88
CA GLU A 34 -3.01 8.40 -27.31
C GLU A 34 -2.15 7.17 -27.61
N HIS A 35 -1.22 6.84 -26.72
CA HIS A 35 -0.20 5.81 -26.92
C HIS A 35 -0.35 4.63 -25.96
N GLY A 36 -1.09 4.79 -24.85
CA GLY A 36 -1.25 3.76 -23.83
C GLY A 36 -0.08 3.65 -22.85
N GLU A 37 0.98 4.43 -23.06
CA GLU A 37 2.16 4.49 -22.21
C GLU A 37 2.71 5.91 -22.13
N MET A 38 3.37 6.25 -21.02
CA MET A 38 4.04 7.54 -20.85
C MET A 38 5.44 7.51 -21.46
N LYS A 39 5.78 8.48 -22.31
CA LYS A 39 7.12 8.56 -22.90
C LYS A 39 8.17 9.07 -21.91
N ASN A 40 7.74 9.87 -20.94
CA ASN A 40 8.60 10.43 -19.91
C ASN A 40 7.88 10.33 -18.55
N PRO A 41 7.86 9.15 -17.92
CA PRO A 41 7.12 8.96 -16.67
C PRO A 41 7.68 9.83 -15.54
N PRO A 42 6.83 10.27 -14.58
CA PRO A 42 7.30 10.94 -13.37
C PRO A 42 8.29 10.06 -12.59
N ARG A 43 9.07 10.70 -11.73
CA ARG A 43 9.86 9.95 -10.75
C ARG A 43 8.93 9.39 -9.68
N SER A 44 9.11 8.13 -9.33
CA SER A 44 8.42 7.55 -8.18
C SER A 44 8.74 8.36 -6.92
N PRO A 45 7.72 8.64 -6.09
CA PRO A 45 7.92 9.35 -4.83
C PRO A 45 8.88 8.55 -3.95
N ARG A 46 9.79 9.27 -3.29
CA ARG A 46 10.55 8.68 -2.19
C ARG A 46 9.87 9.08 -0.90
N PRO A 47 9.67 8.15 0.05
CA PRO A 47 9.24 8.50 1.39
C PRO A 47 10.14 9.61 1.93
N PRO A 48 9.59 10.62 2.63
CA PRO A 48 10.42 11.58 3.32
C PRO A 48 11.34 10.85 4.31
N GLU A 49 12.54 11.39 4.54
CA GLU A 49 13.41 10.88 5.60
C GLU A 49 12.64 10.97 6.93
N LEU A 50 12.56 9.83 7.63
CA LEU A 50 11.98 9.81 8.96
C LEU A 50 12.80 10.77 9.84
N PRO A 51 12.14 11.57 10.71
CA PRO A 51 12.87 12.36 11.68
C PRO A 51 13.79 11.42 12.46
N ALA A 52 15.05 11.85 12.65
CA ALA A 52 16.02 11.10 13.44
C ALA A 52 15.39 10.84 14.81
N SER A 53 14.97 9.60 15.04
CA SER A 53 14.54 9.15 16.34
C SER A 53 15.82 9.06 17.15
N GLU A 54 15.92 9.85 18.23
CA GLU A 54 16.94 9.63 19.25
C GLU A 54 16.80 8.17 19.71
N GLU A 55 17.81 7.38 19.36
CA GLU A 55 18.15 6.03 19.83
C GLU A 55 17.04 5.29 20.61
N GLN A 56 16.38 4.35 19.95
CA GLN A 56 16.11 3.06 20.60
C GLN A 56 16.87 1.98 19.84
N GLU A 57 18.05 1.68 20.39
CA GLU A 57 18.79 0.46 20.13
C GLU A 57 17.91 -0.77 20.26
N SER A 58 18.30 -1.79 19.47
CA SER A 58 17.90 -3.20 19.51
C SER A 58 16.51 -3.52 18.96
N SER A 59 16.32 -4.46 18.04
CA SER A 59 17.18 -5.55 17.59
C SER A 59 16.71 -6.06 16.23
N ALA A 60 17.65 -6.24 15.31
CA ALA A 60 17.48 -7.14 14.18
C ALA A 60 17.66 -8.58 14.65
N THR A 61 16.61 -9.40 14.53
CA THR A 61 16.59 -10.88 14.36
C THR A 61 15.12 -11.25 14.14
N ALA A 62 14.68 -12.11 13.24
CA ALA A 62 15.29 -12.92 12.20
C ALA A 62 14.10 -13.42 11.36
N ASP A 63 14.33 -13.63 10.07
CA ASP A 63 13.49 -14.49 9.24
C ASP A 63 13.50 -15.91 9.83
N SER A 64 12.33 -16.46 10.17
CA SER A 64 12.07 -17.90 10.19
C SER A 64 10.57 -18.14 10.09
N ASP A 65 10.24 -18.68 8.93
CA ASP A 65 9.05 -19.43 8.56
C ASP A 65 8.65 -20.49 9.63
N ASP A 66 7.36 -20.82 9.64
CA ASP A 66 6.77 -22.09 10.09
C ASP A 66 6.84 -22.47 11.58
N ASP A 67 5.71 -22.33 12.30
CA ASP A 67 4.98 -23.49 12.84
C ASP A 67 3.59 -23.02 13.33
N ARG A 68 2.55 -23.52 12.67
CA ARG A 68 1.23 -23.60 13.28
C ARG A 68 1.35 -24.60 14.42
N GLU A 69 0.81 -24.29 15.59
CA GLU A 69 -0.09 -25.16 16.37
C GLU A 69 -0.13 -24.73 17.84
N LYS A 70 -1.29 -24.97 18.43
CA LYS A 70 -1.56 -25.07 19.87
C LYS A 70 -1.78 -23.76 20.63
N GLY A 71 -2.99 -23.25 20.45
CA GLY A 71 -3.70 -22.65 21.57
C GLY A 71 -3.82 -23.67 22.70
N ASP A 72 -3.23 -23.36 23.86
CA ASP A 72 -3.63 -23.88 25.17
C ASP A 72 -2.87 -23.09 26.27
N GLY A 73 -3.30 -21.85 26.52
CA GLY A 73 -2.93 -21.11 27.73
C GLY A 73 -4.05 -21.28 28.75
N PRO A 74 -3.76 -21.56 30.04
CA PRO A 74 -4.80 -21.92 30.99
C PRO A 74 -5.79 -20.75 31.16
N LEU A 75 -7.06 -20.99 30.81
CA LEU A 75 -8.14 -20.08 31.15
C LEU A 75 -8.23 -19.99 32.68
N PRO A 76 -8.24 -18.79 33.27
CA PRO A 76 -8.47 -18.66 34.71
C PRO A 76 -9.91 -19.10 35.03
N ASP A 77 -10.06 -19.91 36.09
CA ASP A 77 -11.35 -20.39 36.57
C ASP A 77 -12.32 -19.22 36.83
N PRO A 78 -13.61 -19.33 36.43
CA PRO A 78 -14.59 -18.33 36.80
C PRO A 78 -14.81 -18.41 38.32
N LEU A 79 -14.36 -17.38 39.05
CA LEU A 79 -14.73 -17.19 40.46
C LEU A 79 -16.26 -17.09 40.54
N GLY A 80 -16.90 -18.18 40.95
CA GLY A 80 -18.34 -18.26 41.17
C GLY A 80 -18.77 -17.21 42.20
N ALA A 81 -19.65 -16.31 41.78
CA ALA A 81 -20.36 -15.42 42.69
C ALA A 81 -21.41 -16.23 43.49
N PRO A 82 -21.47 -16.13 44.83
CA PRO A 82 -22.55 -16.73 45.59
C PRO A 82 -23.87 -15.96 45.40
N ALA A 83 -24.97 -16.71 45.48
CA ALA A 83 -26.36 -16.33 45.23
C ALA A 83 -26.98 -15.42 46.29
#